data_AF-A0A9D7C7U7-F1
#
_entry.id   AF-A0A9D7C7U7-F1
#
_cell.length_a   1.000
_cell.length_b   1.000
_cell.length_c   1.000
_cell.angle_alpha   90.00
_cell.angle_beta   90.00
_cell.angle_gamma   90.00
#
_symmetry.space_group_name_H-M   'P 1'
#
loop_
_entity.id
_entity.type
_entity.pdbx_description
1 polymer ?
#
loop_
_entity_poly.entity_id
_entity_poly.type
_entity_poly.pdbx_seq_one_letter_code
_entity_poly.pdbx_strand_id
1 'polypeptide(L)'
;MAAGMQVITKMRSDANLKYLYKGAQRTGKGRKRKHGQKVNLKDTDRKQWETVYENKKQLCLTAELYCVALKTNARIVYLYHKKHQSYEVFLSTDIELSGAKTVFHCKT
;
A
#
# COMPACT_ATOMS: atom_id res chain seq x y z
N MET A 1 4.55 26.22 -9.80
CA MET A 1 4.70 25.08 -8.87
C MET A 1 3.41 24.30 -8.90
N ALA A 2 3.37 23.15 -9.56
CA ALA A 2 2.16 22.33 -9.57
C ALA A 2 1.98 21.77 -8.15
N ALA A 3 0.96 22.25 -7.44
CA ALA A 3 0.51 21.60 -6.22
C ALA A 3 -0.04 20.23 -6.62
N GLY A 4 0.85 19.24 -6.69
CA GLY A 4 0.48 17.86 -6.96
C GLY A 4 -0.54 17.46 -5.92
N MET A 5 -1.77 17.17 -6.38
CA MET A 5 -2.86 16.77 -5.49
C MET A 5 -2.44 15.48 -4.77
N GLN A 6 -2.07 15.61 -3.50
CA GLN A 6 -1.74 14.47 -2.65
C GLN A 6 -3.06 13.83 -2.23
N VAL A 7 -3.41 12.74 -2.89
CA VAL A 7 -4.65 12.03 -2.63
C VAL A 7 -4.41 11.02 -1.54
N ILE A 8 -4.88 11.34 -0.33
CA ILE A 8 -4.99 10.39 0.79
C ILE A 8 -6.43 9.90 0.84
N THR A 9 -6.63 8.61 0.58
CA THR A 9 -7.99 8.02 0.56
C THR A 9 -8.04 6.72 1.32
N LYS A 10 -9.15 6.49 2.02
CA LYS A 10 -9.48 5.18 2.57
C LYS A 10 -9.94 4.25 1.45
N MET A 11 -9.28 3.11 1.32
CA MET A 11 -9.66 2.08 0.36
C MET A 11 -10.59 1.03 0.96
N ARG A 12 -11.38 0.41 0.09
CA ARG A 12 -12.19 -0.75 0.43
C ARG A 12 -11.29 -1.91 0.85
N SER A 13 -11.77 -2.74 1.76
CA SER A 13 -11.04 -3.87 2.35
C SER A 13 -10.64 -4.96 1.33
N ASP A 14 -11.28 -5.00 0.16
CA ASP A 14 -10.98 -5.90 -0.96
C ASP A 14 -10.28 -5.22 -2.16
N ALA A 15 -9.71 -4.03 -1.96
CA ALA A 15 -9.01 -3.29 -3.01
C ALA A 15 -8.00 -4.15 -3.79
N ASN A 16 -8.03 -4.02 -5.12
CA ASN A 16 -7.18 -4.80 -6.01
C ASN A 16 -5.80 -4.14 -6.16
N LEU A 17 -4.88 -4.54 -5.28
CA LEU A 17 -3.49 -4.09 -5.25
C LEU A 17 -2.57 -5.18 -5.81
N LYS A 18 -1.48 -4.77 -6.47
CA LYS A 18 -0.46 -5.68 -7.00
C LYS A 18 0.93 -5.27 -6.53
N TYR A 19 1.76 -6.25 -6.21
CA TYR A 19 3.17 -6.01 -5.94
C TYR A 19 3.88 -5.52 -7.21
N LEU A 20 4.88 -4.65 -7.03
CA LEU A 20 5.77 -4.28 -8.12
C LEU A 20 6.69 -5.46 -8.45
N TYR A 21 6.84 -5.77 -9.73
CA TYR A 21 7.64 -6.90 -10.14
C TYR A 21 9.14 -6.54 -10.10
N LYS A 22 9.85 -7.03 -9.09
CA LYS A 22 11.31 -6.83 -8.90
C LYS A 22 12.15 -8.05 -9.33
N GLY A 23 11.53 -9.08 -9.93
CA GLY A 23 12.20 -10.33 -10.30
C GLY A 23 12.89 -10.30 -11.66
N ALA A 24 13.58 -11.40 -11.99
CA ALA A 24 14.24 -11.59 -13.27
C ALA A 24 13.23 -11.54 -14.43
N GLN A 25 13.40 -10.56 -15.32
CA GLN A 25 12.56 -10.41 -16.50
C GLN A 25 12.86 -11.50 -17.54
N ARG A 26 11.84 -11.95 -18.28
CA ARG A 26 12.07 -12.82 -19.44
C ARG A 26 12.95 -12.10 -20.47
N THR A 27 13.97 -12.79 -20.97
CA THR A 27 14.94 -12.34 -21.98
C THR A 27 14.52 -12.67 -23.42
N GLY A 28 13.23 -12.92 -23.67
CA GLY A 28 12.69 -13.29 -25.00
C GLY A 28 11.71 -12.26 -25.58
N LYS A 29 11.28 -12.48 -26.83
CA LYS A 29 10.23 -11.67 -27.50
C LYS A 29 8.91 -11.76 -26.72
N GLY A 30 8.35 -10.59 -26.36
CA GLY A 30 7.08 -10.46 -25.65
C GLY A 30 7.05 -9.25 -24.70
N ARG A 31 5.88 -8.90 -24.19
CA ARG A 31 5.73 -7.77 -23.26
C ARG A 31 6.30 -8.11 -21.88
N LYS A 32 7.24 -7.29 -21.39
CA LYS A 32 7.83 -7.41 -20.05
C LYS A 32 6.76 -7.34 -18.95
N ARG A 33 6.96 -8.10 -17.86
CA ARG A 33 6.04 -8.13 -16.72
C ARG A 33 6.25 -6.88 -15.87
N LYS A 34 5.23 -6.03 -15.77
CA LYS A 34 5.26 -4.79 -14.96
C LYS A 34 4.77 -4.99 -13.52
N HIS A 35 3.87 -5.94 -13.30
CA HIS A 35 3.23 -6.17 -11.99
C HIS A 35 3.37 -7.64 -11.60
N GLY A 36 3.59 -7.87 -10.31
CA GLY A 36 3.71 -9.18 -9.72
C GLY A 36 2.35 -9.75 -9.33
N GLN A 37 2.32 -10.47 -8.21
CA GLN A 37 1.12 -11.09 -7.69
C GLN A 37 0.15 -10.07 -7.09
N LYS A 38 -1.12 -10.46 -6.99
CA LYS A 38 -2.14 -9.72 -6.26
C LYS A 38 -1.77 -9.73 -4.78
N VAL A 39 -1.89 -8.58 -4.14
CA VAL A 39 -1.67 -8.41 -2.70
C VAL A 39 -2.86 -8.98 -1.97
N ASN A 40 -2.60 -9.87 -1.01
CA ASN A 40 -3.63 -10.33 -0.10
C ASN A 40 -3.63 -9.42 1.13
N LEU A 41 -4.67 -8.60 1.28
CA LEU A 41 -4.80 -7.68 2.42
C LEU A 41 -5.18 -8.39 3.72
N LYS A 42 -5.66 -9.64 3.64
CA LYS A 42 -5.98 -10.47 4.81
C LYS A 42 -4.73 -11.14 5.38
N ASP A 43 -3.79 -11.49 4.51
CA ASP A 43 -2.53 -12.14 4.85
C ASP A 43 -1.38 -11.31 4.30
N THR A 44 -1.11 -10.21 5.00
CA THR A 44 -0.11 -9.25 4.58
C THR A 44 1.28 -9.79 4.92
N ASP A 45 2.04 -10.17 3.89
CA ASP A 45 3.39 -10.70 4.02
C ASP A 45 4.33 -9.63 4.59
N ARG A 46 4.71 -9.81 5.86
CA ARG A 46 5.52 -8.84 6.63
C ARG A 46 6.90 -8.59 6.01
N LYS A 47 7.38 -9.44 5.11
CA LYS A 47 8.68 -9.23 4.45
C LYS A 47 8.64 -8.15 3.36
N GLN A 48 7.48 -7.94 2.75
CA GLN A 48 7.32 -6.97 1.67
C GLN A 48 6.79 -5.61 2.14
N TRP A 49 6.44 -5.50 3.42
CA TRP A 49 5.87 -4.32 4.04
C TRP A 49 6.79 -3.79 5.12
N GLU A 50 7.05 -2.49 5.11
CA GLU A 50 7.80 -1.81 6.15
C GLU A 50 6.89 -1.51 7.35
N THR A 51 7.36 -1.80 8.55
CA THR A 51 6.61 -1.46 9.77
C THR A 51 6.84 0.00 10.12
N VAL A 52 5.79 0.81 10.11
CA VAL A 52 5.85 2.23 10.48
C VAL A 52 5.82 2.36 12.00
N TYR A 53 4.89 1.67 12.66
CA TYR A 53 4.85 1.54 14.10
C TYR A 53 4.09 0.28 14.50
N GLU A 54 4.47 -0.29 15.63
CA GLU A 54 3.74 -1.38 16.26
C GLU A 54 3.50 -1.04 17.73
N ASN A 55 2.25 -1.19 18.16
CA ASN A 55 1.83 -1.07 19.55
C ASN A 55 0.99 -2.29 19.97
N LYS A 56 0.70 -2.38 21.27
CA LYS A 56 -0.19 -3.43 21.83
C LYS A 56 -1.61 -3.37 21.25
N LYS A 57 -2.07 -2.19 20.82
CA LYS A 57 -3.44 -1.96 20.30
C LYS A 57 -3.52 -1.98 18.79
N GLN A 58 -2.49 -1.50 18.09
CA GLN A 58 -2.50 -1.24 16.65
C GLN A 58 -1.16 -1.56 16.01
N LEU A 59 -1.17 -2.02 14.76
CA LEU A 59 0.01 -2.25 13.93
C LEU A 59 -0.18 -1.48 12.62
N CYS A 60 0.81 -0.67 12.26
CA CYS A 60 0.82 0.11 11.03
C CYS A 60 1.97 -0.33 10.13
N LEU A 61 1.61 -0.77 8.93
CA LEU A 61 2.52 -1.24 7.91
C LEU A 61 2.39 -0.35 6.67
N THR A 62 3.46 -0.18 5.90
CA THR A 62 3.44 0.53 4.63
C THR A 62 4.16 -0.24 3.54
N ALA A 63 3.68 -0.16 2.30
CA ALA A 63 4.33 -0.76 1.15
C ALA A 63 4.05 0.06 -0.12
N GLU A 64 5.01 0.09 -1.04
CA GLU A 64 4.79 0.63 -2.38
C GLU A 64 4.13 -0.45 -3.26
N LEU A 65 2.90 -0.18 -3.70
CA LEU A 65 2.10 -1.13 -4.47
C LEU A 65 1.50 -0.46 -5.70
N TYR A 66 1.16 -1.27 -6.69
CA TYR A 66 0.40 -0.80 -7.84
C TYR A 66 -1.10 -0.90 -7.56
N CYS A 67 -1.79 0.24 -7.62
CA CYS A 67 -3.23 0.30 -7.54
C CYS A 67 -3.83 0.08 -8.93
N VAL A 68 -4.58 -1.02 -9.09
CA VAL A 68 -5.22 -1.34 -10.39
C VAL A 68 -6.35 -0.37 -10.72
N ALA A 69 -7.06 0.15 -9.71
CA ALA A 69 -8.18 1.07 -9.90
C ALA A 69 -7.72 2.43 -10.45
N LEU A 70 -6.64 2.98 -9.86
CA LEU A 70 -6.05 4.26 -10.29
C LEU A 70 -4.99 4.09 -11.39
N LYS A 71 -4.62 2.85 -11.72
CA LYS A 71 -3.54 2.48 -12.66
C LYS A 71 -2.19 3.15 -12.37
N THR A 72 -1.94 3.49 -11.11
CA THR A 72 -0.72 4.18 -10.66
C THR A 72 -0.06 3.44 -9.51
N ASN A 73 1.24 3.70 -9.33
CA ASN A 73 1.96 3.30 -8.13
C ASN A 73 1.53 4.23 -6.99
N ALA A 74 1.23 3.64 -5.84
CA ALA A 74 0.84 4.41 -4.67
C ALA A 74 1.42 3.75 -3.43
N ARG A 75 1.68 4.56 -2.41
CA ARG A 75 2.08 4.08 -1.11
C ARG A 75 0.84 3.68 -0.34
N ILE A 76 0.77 2.40 0.00
CA ILE A 76 -0.34 1.83 0.76
C ILE A 76 0.06 1.81 2.22
N VAL A 77 -0.87 2.19 3.09
CA VAL A 77 -0.74 2.09 4.53
C VAL A 77 -1.81 1.15 5.04
N TYR A 78 -1.39 0.09 5.71
CA TYR A 78 -2.24 -0.92 6.31
C TYR A 78 -2.23 -0.74 7.82
N LEU A 79 -3.38 -0.38 8.35
CA LEU A 79 -3.60 -0.17 9.78
C LEU A 79 -4.42 -1.33 10.33
N TYR A 80 -3.80 -2.18 11.14
CA TYR A 80 -4.43 -3.29 11.81
C TYR A 80 -4.73 -2.95 13.27
N HIS A 81 -6.00 -3.09 13.66
CA HIS A 81 -6.46 -2.88 15.03
C HIS A 81 -6.55 -4.23 15.76
N LYS A 82 -5.58 -4.51 16.62
CA LYS A 82 -5.50 -5.77 17.38
C LYS A 82 -6.71 -5.99 18.29
N LYS A 83 -7.32 -4.91 18.81
CA LYS A 83 -8.47 -4.97 19.73
C LYS A 83 -9.77 -5.49 19.06
N HIS A 84 -10.00 -5.12 17.80
CA HIS A 84 -11.23 -5.47 17.07
C HIS A 84 -10.99 -6.48 15.95
N GLN A 85 -9.73 -6.91 15.75
CA GLN A 85 -9.29 -7.74 14.61
C GLN A 85 -9.69 -7.16 13.24
N SER A 86 -9.85 -5.85 13.18
CA SER A 86 -10.22 -5.12 11.96
C SER A 86 -9.01 -4.47 11.34
N TYR A 87 -9.02 -4.31 10.03
CA TYR A 87 -7.99 -3.59 9.31
C TYR A 87 -8.57 -2.48 8.45
N GLU A 88 -7.79 -1.42 8.26
CA GLU A 88 -8.09 -0.31 7.39
C GLU A 88 -6.92 -0.12 6.43
N VAL A 89 -7.24 0.16 5.18
CA VAL A 89 -6.24 0.36 4.13
C VAL A 89 -6.38 1.76 3.62
N PHE A 90 -5.27 2.48 3.61
CA PHE A 90 -5.19 3.83 3.07
C PHE A 90 -4.25 3.83 1.87
N LEU A 91 -4.57 4.66 0.90
CA LEU A 91 -3.77 4.93 -0.27
C LEU A 91 -3.28 6.37 -0.20
N SER A 92 -1.98 6.55 -0.40
CA SER A 92 -1.34 7.85 -0.64
C SER A 92 -0.66 7.80 -2.01
N THR A 93 -0.97 8.78 -2.87
CA THR A 93 -0.25 8.96 -4.14
C THR A 93 1.11 9.63 -3.96
N ASP A 94 1.36 10.22 -2.80
CA ASP A 94 2.64 10.82 -2.46
C ASP A 94 3.60 9.75 -1.92
N ILE A 95 4.68 9.51 -2.66
CA ILE A 95 5.68 8.46 -2.36
C ILE A 95 6.61 8.92 -1.22
N GLU A 96 6.77 10.23 -1.03
CA GLU A 96 7.65 10.86 -0.05
C GLU A 96 6.98 11.06 1.32
N LEU A 97 5.64 11.05 1.37
CA LEU A 97 4.87 11.16 2.60
C LEU A 97 5.06 9.90 3.45
N SER A 98 5.86 10.02 4.51
CA SER A 98 6.00 9.02 5.58
C SER A 98 4.63 8.45 5.95
N GLY A 99 4.48 7.12 5.90
CA GLY A 99 3.21 6.42 6.13
C GLY A 99 2.52 6.77 7.45
N ALA A 100 3.28 7.26 8.45
CA ALA A 100 2.74 7.78 9.70
C ALA A 100 1.83 9.00 9.48
N LYS A 101 2.26 9.98 8.68
CA LYS A 101 1.53 11.25 8.44
C LYS A 101 0.19 11.01 7.74
N THR A 102 0.11 9.98 6.90
CA THR A 102 -1.12 9.61 6.17
C THR A 102 -2.26 9.20 7.12
N VAL A 103 -1.95 8.45 8.19
CA VAL A 103 -2.96 7.97 9.15
C VAL A 103 -3.49 9.11 10.03
N PHE A 104 -2.65 10.10 10.35
CA PHE A 104 -3.06 11.24 11.18
C PHE A 104 -4.12 12.12 10.49
N HIS A 105 -4.04 12.29 9.16
CA HIS A 105 -4.96 13.16 8.44
C HIS A 105 -6.38 12.58 8.34
N CYS A 106 -6.55 11.26 8.31
CA CYS A 106 -7.85 10.61 8.13
C CYS A 106 -8.64 10.40 9.43
N LYS A 107 -8.11 10.81 10.59
CA LYS A 107 -8.76 10.63 11.91
C LYS A 107 -9.35 11.91 12.51
N THR A 108 -9.41 13.01 11.75
CA THR A 108 -10.06 14.27 12.17
C THR A 108 -11.57 14.20 11.97
#